data_AF-J0ZFW2-F1
#
_entry.id   AF-J0ZFW2-F1
#
_cell.length_a   1.000
_cell.length_b   1.000
_cell.length_c   1.000
_cell.angle_alpha   90.00
_cell.angle_beta   90.00
_cell.angle_gamma   90.00
#
_symmetry.space_group_name_H-M   'P 1'
#
loop_
_entity.id
_entity.type
_entity.pdbx_description
1 polymer ?
#
loop_
_entity_poly.entity_id
_entity_poly.type
_entity_poly.pdbx_seq_one_letter_code
_entity_poly.pdbx_strand_id
1 'polypeptide(L)'
;MRTSIIQFRRHVKQWREHIIAFQFNRVVWERFVEMSVLAGCLNLPGWEENPLPWLQCESFAPPLEMIDPIKDISAEKEEIRAGLKTRRMALAERGFDIDSIHAELEEEHTDARARGLSFDTDMAAPSGENQAIDDEDSDSSESYESNQDSKAHKNGE
;
A
#
# COMPACT_ATOMS: atom_id res chain seq x y z
N MET A 1 17.68 -15.66 -10.56
CA MET A 1 16.81 -14.72 -11.30
C MET A 1 16.02 -13.79 -10.36
N ARG A 2 15.29 -14.27 -9.34
CA ARG A 2 14.51 -13.39 -8.44
C ARG A 2 15.36 -12.42 -7.61
N THR A 3 16.47 -12.89 -7.02
CA THR A 3 17.34 -12.09 -6.16
C THR A 3 17.95 -10.88 -6.87
N SER A 4 18.36 -11.01 -8.13
CA SER A 4 18.95 -9.91 -8.89
C SER A 4 17.92 -8.83 -9.24
N ILE A 5 16.68 -9.22 -9.58
CA ILE A 5 15.57 -8.28 -9.83
C ILE A 5 15.23 -7.51 -8.56
N ILE A 6 15.18 -8.19 -7.41
CA ILE A 6 14.90 -7.54 -6.12
C ILE A 6 16.00 -6.53 -5.77
N GLN A 7 17.28 -6.89 -5.94
CA GLN A 7 18.39 -5.97 -5.69
C GLN A 7 18.34 -4.74 -6.59
N PHE A 8 18.04 -4.93 -7.88
CA PHE A 8 17.88 -3.83 -8.82
C PHE A 8 16.72 -2.90 -8.45
N ARG A 9 15.53 -3.46 -8.18
CA ARG A 9 14.36 -2.68 -7.73
C ARG A 9 14.67 -1.88 -6.46
N ARG A 10 15.37 -2.48 -5.49
CA ARG A 10 15.79 -1.80 -4.26
C ARG A 10 16.74 -0.64 -4.56
N HIS A 11 17.70 -0.82 -5.47
CA HIS A 11 18.64 0.23 -5.84
C HIS A 11 17.94 1.41 -6.54
N VAL A 12 17.06 1.12 -7.51
CA VAL A 12 16.28 2.15 -8.20
C VAL A 12 15.35 2.88 -7.23
N LYS A 13 14.68 2.16 -6.32
CA LYS A 13 13.85 2.76 -5.28
C LYS A 13 14.66 3.71 -4.40
N GLN A 14 15.83 3.28 -3.93
CA GLN A 14 16.71 4.12 -3.12
C GLN A 14 17.13 5.39 -3.85
N TRP A 15 17.53 5.28 -5.12
CA TRP A 15 17.90 6.43 -5.95
C TRP A 15 16.72 7.39 -6.14
N ARG A 16 15.54 6.86 -6.45
CA ARG A 16 14.31 7.64 -6.61
C ARG A 16 13.97 8.41 -5.34
N GLU A 17 13.91 7.76 -4.19
CA GLU A 17 13.52 8.44 -2.95
C GLU A 17 14.54 9.51 -2.54
N HIS A 18 15.84 9.21 -2.59
CA HIS A 18 16.85 10.14 -2.10
C HIS A 18 17.19 11.27 -3.06
N ILE A 19 17.08 11.06 -4.37
CA ILE A 19 17.51 12.05 -5.36
C ILE A 19 16.28 12.69 -5.99
N ILE A 20 15.40 11.90 -6.59
CA ILE A 20 14.25 12.45 -7.31
C ILE A 20 13.22 13.05 -6.35
N ALA A 21 12.77 12.30 -5.34
CA ALA A 21 11.75 12.81 -4.41
C ALA A 21 12.33 13.88 -3.48
N PHE A 22 13.42 13.56 -2.77
CA PHE A 22 13.93 14.43 -1.72
C PHE A 22 14.72 15.64 -2.23
N GLN A 23 15.62 15.48 -3.21
CA GLN A 23 16.48 16.58 -3.67
C GLN A 23 15.87 17.38 -4.81
N PHE A 24 15.05 16.78 -5.67
CA PHE A 24 14.49 17.44 -6.85
C PHE A 24 13.03 17.86 -6.66
N ASN A 25 12.10 16.90 -6.57
CA ASN A 25 10.66 17.18 -6.54
C ASN A 25 10.28 18.12 -5.42
N ARG A 26 10.79 17.88 -4.20
CA ARG A 26 10.54 18.75 -3.05
C ARG A 26 10.98 20.19 -3.29
N VAL A 27 12.20 20.39 -3.79
CA VAL A 27 12.74 21.74 -4.03
C VAL A 27 11.95 22.45 -5.14
N VAL A 28 11.59 21.73 -6.20
CA VAL A 28 10.78 22.27 -7.29
C VAL A 28 9.39 22.67 -6.79
N TRP A 29 8.76 21.83 -5.97
CA TRP A 29 7.45 22.12 -5.36
C TRP A 29 7.49 23.34 -4.46
N GLU A 30 8.45 23.40 -3.53
CA GLU A 30 8.60 24.52 -2.60
C GLU A 30 8.73 25.84 -3.38
N ARG A 31 9.59 25.88 -4.41
CA ARG A 31 9.75 27.07 -5.25
C ARG A 31 8.52 27.41 -6.08
N PHE A 32 7.81 26.40 -6.58
CA PHE A 32 6.58 26.61 -7.33
C PHE A 32 5.49 27.26 -6.47
N VAL A 33 5.29 26.76 -5.24
CA VAL A 33 4.29 27.30 -4.31
C VAL A 33 4.65 28.72 -3.88
N GLU A 34 5.90 28.95 -3.46
CA GLU A 34 6.38 30.28 -3.08
C GLU A 34 6.16 31.32 -4.19
N MET A 35 6.56 30.99 -5.42
CA MET A 35 6.40 31.89 -6.57
C MET A 35 4.92 32.12 -6.92
N SER A 36 4.08 31.10 -6.76
CA SER A 36 2.64 31.22 -7.02
C SER A 36 1.93 32.14 -6.02
N VAL A 37 2.34 32.10 -4.75
CA VAL A 37 1.84 33.02 -3.73
C VAL A 37 2.35 34.44 -3.98
N LEU A 38 3.65 34.61 -4.27
CA LEU A 38 4.22 35.92 -4.58
C LEU A 38 3.63 36.56 -5.83
N ALA A 39 3.28 35.76 -6.83
CA ALA A 39 2.58 36.21 -8.04
C ALA A 39 1.09 36.54 -7.80
N GLY A 40 0.54 36.21 -6.63
CA GLY A 40 -0.88 36.39 -6.32
C GLY A 40 -1.82 35.40 -6.99
N CYS A 41 -1.29 34.32 -7.59
CA CYS A 41 -2.09 33.27 -8.23
C CYS A 41 -2.73 32.31 -7.22
N LEU A 42 -2.12 32.18 -6.03
CA LEU A 42 -2.54 31.27 -4.99
C LEU A 42 -2.67 32.02 -3.66
N ASN A 43 -3.84 31.93 -3.02
CA ASN A 43 -4.07 32.51 -1.70
C ASN A 43 -4.17 31.37 -0.67
N LEU A 44 -3.15 31.23 0.17
CA LEU A 44 -3.06 30.18 1.18
C LEU A 44 -3.31 30.77 2.58
N PRO A 45 -4.34 30.30 3.31
CA PRO A 45 -4.60 30.75 4.67
C PRO A 45 -3.41 30.48 5.59
N GLY A 46 -3.05 31.48 6.41
CA GLY A 46 -1.96 31.35 7.39
C GLY A 46 -0.56 31.24 6.78
N TRP A 47 -0.38 31.53 5.49
CA TRP A 47 0.91 31.44 4.81
C TRP A 47 2.01 32.28 5.46
N GLU A 48 1.68 33.52 5.83
CA GLU A 48 2.63 34.45 6.46
C GLU A 48 3.05 33.99 7.86
N GLU A 49 2.17 33.28 8.58
CA GLU A 49 2.43 32.77 9.92
C GLU A 49 3.22 31.45 9.88
N ASN A 50 2.78 30.50 9.05
CA ASN A 50 3.41 29.20 8.92
C ASN A 50 3.20 28.59 7.51
N PRO A 51 4.20 28.69 6.62
CA PRO A 51 4.10 28.12 5.27
C PRO A 51 4.32 26.60 5.24
N LEU A 52 4.86 25.99 6.30
CA LEU A 52 5.28 24.59 6.31
C LEU A 52 4.18 23.58 5.92
N PRO A 53 2.92 23.69 6.37
CA PRO A 53 1.88 22.73 6.02
C PRO A 53 1.60 22.69 4.51
N TRP A 54 1.76 23.82 3.82
CA TRP A 54 1.51 23.94 2.39
C TRP A 54 2.72 23.53 1.53
N LEU A 55 3.92 23.63 2.10
CA LEU A 55 5.17 23.21 1.46
C LEU A 55 5.40 21.70 1.57
N GLN A 56 4.73 21.03 2.51
CA GLN A 56 4.77 19.57 2.61
C GLN A 56 4.12 18.95 1.37
N CYS A 57 4.88 18.11 0.68
CA CYS A 57 4.43 17.39 -0.50
C CYS A 57 4.90 15.95 -0.38
N GLU A 58 3.96 15.03 -0.59
CA GLU A 58 4.26 13.61 -0.71
C GLU A 58 4.44 13.26 -2.19
N SER A 59 5.62 12.75 -2.55
CA SER A 59 5.92 12.36 -3.92
C SER A 59 5.56 10.89 -4.10
N PHE A 60 4.44 10.63 -4.75
CA PHE A 60 4.05 9.27 -5.11
C PHE A 60 4.75 8.81 -6.38
N ALA A 61 5.15 7.54 -6.40
CA ALA A 61 5.67 6.89 -7.59
C ALA A 61 4.68 5.85 -8.09
N PRO A 62 4.66 5.55 -9.41
CA PRO A 62 3.83 4.49 -9.94
C PRO A 62 4.06 3.14 -9.22
N PRO A 63 3.00 2.33 -9.06
CA PRO A 63 3.12 1.03 -8.44
C PRO A 63 4.06 0.14 -9.26
N LEU A 64 4.89 -0.65 -8.56
CA LEU A 64 5.61 -1.72 -9.22
C LEU A 64 4.63 -2.85 -9.54
N GLU A 65 4.69 -3.38 -10.76
CA GLU A 65 3.92 -4.56 -11.11
C GLU A 65 4.24 -5.73 -10.18
N MET A 66 3.16 -6.28 -9.60
CA MET A 66 3.19 -7.49 -8.79
C MET A 66 3.74 -8.64 -9.62
N ILE A 67 4.62 -9.43 -9.01
CA ILE A 67 5.20 -10.59 -9.71
C ILE A 67 4.21 -11.75 -9.66
N ASP A 68 3.53 -11.92 -8.52
CA ASP A 68 2.46 -12.89 -8.32
C ASP A 68 1.34 -12.19 -7.54
N PRO A 69 0.30 -11.67 -8.23
CA PRO A 69 -0.70 -10.81 -7.60
C PRO A 69 -1.45 -11.52 -6.48
N ILE A 70 -1.68 -12.83 -6.58
CA ILE A 70 -2.42 -13.57 -5.57
C ILE A 70 -1.64 -13.62 -4.27
N LYS A 71 -0.34 -13.99 -4.34
CA LYS A 71 0.52 -14.11 -3.16
C LYS A 71 0.88 -12.75 -2.56
N ASP A 72 1.17 -11.77 -3.40
CA ASP A 72 1.55 -10.43 -2.96
C ASP A 72 0.36 -9.75 -2.23
N ILE A 73 -0.87 -9.90 -2.74
CA ILE A 73 -2.08 -9.36 -2.09
C ILE A 73 -2.42 -10.13 -0.81
N SER A 74 -2.30 -11.47 -0.80
CA SER A 74 -2.60 -12.25 0.41
C SER A 74 -1.64 -11.92 1.55
N ALA A 75 -0.35 -11.81 1.24
CA ALA A 75 0.68 -11.42 2.21
C ALA A 75 0.40 -10.02 2.77
N GLU A 76 0.06 -9.05 1.92
CA GLU A 76 -0.23 -7.70 2.38
C GLU A 76 -1.49 -7.61 3.24
N LYS A 77 -2.55 -8.37 2.91
CA LYS A 77 -3.75 -8.47 3.75
C LYS A 77 -3.41 -9.05 5.13
N GLU A 78 -2.53 -10.05 5.17
CA GLU A 78 -2.05 -10.67 6.41
C GLU A 78 -1.19 -9.70 7.23
N GLU A 79 -0.29 -8.93 6.61
CA GLU A 79 0.50 -7.89 7.27
C GLU A 79 -0.37 -6.80 7.90
N ILE A 80 -1.44 -6.38 7.20
CA ILE A 80 -2.39 -5.40 7.71
C ILE A 80 -3.16 -5.98 8.90
N ARG A 81 -3.63 -7.23 8.79
CA ARG A 81 -4.33 -7.92 9.87
C ARG A 81 -3.44 -8.14 11.09
N ALA A 82 -2.17 -8.42 10.88
CA ALA A 82 -1.16 -8.56 11.93
C ALA A 82 -0.74 -7.21 12.56
N GLY A 83 -1.20 -6.08 12.00
CA GLY A 83 -0.86 -4.74 12.49
C GLY A 83 0.57 -4.29 12.15
N LEU A 84 1.26 -5.01 11.27
CA LEU A 84 2.62 -4.67 10.81
C LEU A 84 2.59 -3.56 9.74
N LYS A 85 1.51 -3.47 8.98
CA LYS A 85 1.32 -2.50 7.90
C LYS A 85 -0.04 -1.81 8.03
N THR A 86 -0.09 -0.51 7.74
CA THR A 86 -1.36 0.23 7.72
C THR A 86 -1.96 0.27 6.31
N ARG A 87 -3.29 0.43 6.22
CA ARG A 87 -3.97 0.62 4.93
C ARG A 87 -3.44 1.84 4.15
N ARG A 88 -3.12 2.94 4.86
CA ARG A 88 -2.50 4.14 4.25
C ARG A 88 -1.16 3.79 3.61
N MET A 89 -0.30 3.08 4.33
CA MET A 89 1.00 2.66 3.79
C MET A 89 0.86 1.72 2.59
N ALA A 90 -0.09 0.78 2.63
CA ALA A 90 -0.39 -0.13 1.52
C ALA A 90 -0.87 0.59 0.24
N LEU A 91 -1.66 1.66 0.38
CA LEU A 91 -2.12 2.48 -0.74
C LEU A 91 -1.02 3.41 -1.26
N ALA A 92 -0.27 4.05 -0.35
CA ALA A 92 0.85 4.92 -0.70
C ALA A 92 1.96 4.18 -1.47
N GLU A 93 2.25 2.92 -1.10
CA GLU A 93 3.18 2.07 -1.85
C GLU A 93 2.73 1.76 -3.29
N ARG A 94 1.42 1.79 -3.52
CA ARG A 94 0.82 1.67 -4.86
C ARG A 94 0.73 3.02 -5.59
N GLY A 95 1.13 4.11 -4.95
CA GLY A 95 1.08 5.46 -5.51
C GLY A 95 -0.30 6.12 -5.43
N PHE A 96 -1.19 5.62 -4.57
CA PHE A 96 -2.50 6.21 -4.34
C PHE A 96 -2.52 7.03 -3.05
N ASP A 97 -3.18 8.19 -3.12
CA ASP A 97 -3.56 8.95 -1.95
C ASP A 97 -4.80 8.32 -1.28
N ILE A 98 -4.75 8.16 0.04
CA ILE A 98 -5.83 7.52 0.80
C ILE A 98 -7.09 8.38 0.84
N ASP A 99 -6.94 9.71 0.87
CA ASP A 99 -8.09 10.60 1.01
C ASP A 99 -8.94 10.59 -0.27
N SER A 100 -8.28 10.55 -1.44
CA SER A 100 -8.95 10.31 -2.74
C SER A 100 -9.71 8.98 -2.75
N ILE A 101 -9.08 7.89 -2.30
CA ILE A 101 -9.70 6.57 -2.26
C ILE A 101 -10.88 6.52 -1.28
N HIS A 102 -10.81 7.23 -0.17
CA HIS A 102 -11.93 7.32 0.79
C HIS A 102 -13.09 8.10 0.19
N ALA A 103 -12.84 9.21 -0.49
CA ALA A 103 -13.89 9.97 -1.18
C ALA A 103 -14.58 9.13 -2.27
N GLU A 104 -13.81 8.40 -3.09
CA GLU A 104 -14.35 7.50 -4.11
C GLU A 104 -15.20 6.38 -3.49
N LEU A 105 -14.72 5.77 -2.41
CA LEU A 105 -15.43 4.71 -1.71
C LEU A 105 -16.74 5.22 -1.08
N GLU A 106 -16.72 6.43 -0.52
CA GLU A 106 -17.94 7.07 0.00
C GLU A 106 -18.98 7.32 -1.10
N GLU A 107 -18.56 7.86 -2.23
CA GLU A 107 -19.41 8.06 -3.41
C GLU A 107 -19.99 6.71 -3.88
N GLU A 108 -19.15 5.69 -4.05
CA GLU A 108 -19.57 4.35 -4.45
C GLU A 108 -20.60 3.75 -3.49
N HIS A 109 -20.37 3.83 -2.18
CA HIS A 109 -21.34 3.35 -1.19
C HIS A 109 -22.65 4.13 -1.23
N THR A 110 -22.62 5.44 -1.46
CA THR A 110 -23.86 6.24 -1.58
C THR A 110 -24.68 5.83 -2.81
N ASP A 111 -24.00 5.61 -3.92
CA ASP A 111 -24.60 5.29 -5.21
C ASP A 111 -25.12 3.84 -5.22
N ALA A 112 -24.38 2.92 -4.60
CA ALA A 112 -24.79 1.53 -4.38
C ALA A 112 -26.07 1.45 -3.55
N ARG A 113 -26.15 2.19 -2.44
CA ARG A 113 -27.36 2.28 -1.60
C ARG A 113 -28.54 2.87 -2.37
N ALA A 114 -28.32 3.90 -3.19
CA ALA A 114 -29.38 4.50 -4.00
C ALA A 114 -29.93 3.53 -5.06
N ARG A 115 -29.07 2.64 -5.58
CA ARG A 115 -29.45 1.64 -6.60
C ARG A 115 -29.87 0.28 -6.02
N GLY A 116 -29.79 0.10 -4.71
CA GLY A 116 -30.08 -1.19 -4.06
C GLY A 116 -29.08 -2.29 -4.44
N LEU A 117 -27.82 -1.92 -4.76
CA LEU A 117 -26.73 -2.84 -4.99
C LEU A 117 -26.09 -3.22 -3.64
N SER A 118 -25.80 -4.50 -3.46
CA SER A 118 -25.09 -5.04 -2.28
C SER A 118 -23.85 -5.80 -2.72
N PHE A 119 -22.72 -5.53 -2.09
CA PHE A 119 -21.45 -6.22 -2.38
C PHE A 119 -21.02 -7.07 -1.18
N ASP A 120 -20.24 -8.13 -1.43
CA ASP A 120 -19.69 -9.00 -0.38
C ASP A 120 -18.80 -8.26 0.63
N THR A 121 -18.30 -7.07 0.25
CA THR A 121 -17.48 -6.20 1.10
C THR A 121 -18.29 -5.31 2.04
N ASP A 122 -19.59 -5.15 1.79
CA ASP A 122 -20.48 -4.40 2.68
C ASP A 122 -20.77 -5.29 3.88
N MET A 123 -20.17 -4.98 5.04
CA MET A 123 -20.63 -5.60 6.28
C MET A 123 -22.10 -5.23 6.45
N ALA A 124 -22.97 -6.23 6.38
CA ALA A 124 -24.33 -6.11 6.86
C ALA A 124 -24.26 -5.53 8.27
N ALA A 125 -25.04 -4.47 8.55
CA ALA A 125 -25.21 -3.98 9.91
C ALA A 125 -25.47 -5.19 10.82
N PRO A 126 -24.89 -5.26 12.03
CA PRO A 126 -25.10 -6.40 12.91
C PRO A 126 -26.59 -6.47 13.25
N SER A 127 -27.34 -7.22 12.45
CA SER A 127 -28.60 -7.81 12.84
C SER A 127 -28.25 -8.69 14.02
N GLY A 128 -28.61 -8.23 15.22
CA GLY A 128 -28.34 -8.93 16.46
C GLY A 128 -29.03 -10.29 16.44
N GLU A 129 -28.32 -11.29 15.94
CA GLU A 129 -28.65 -12.69 16.08
C GLU A 129 -27.34 -13.45 16.16
N ASN A 130 -26.88 -13.68 17.40
CA ASN A 130 -25.79 -14.59 17.70
C ASN A 130 -26.18 -15.99 17.18
N GLN A 131 -25.67 -16.37 16.01
CA GLN A 131 -25.54 -17.78 15.68
C GLN A 131 -24.14 -18.21 16.11
N ALA A 132 -24.11 -18.97 17.20
CA ALA A 132 -22.97 -19.75 17.60
C ALA A 132 -22.56 -20.63 16.42
N ILE A 133 -21.35 -20.44 15.92
CA ILE A 133 -20.72 -21.38 15.01
C ILE A 133 -20.04 -22.39 15.93
N ASP A 134 -20.59 -23.59 15.96
CA ASP A 134 -19.98 -24.75 16.60
C ASP A 134 -18.65 -25.07 15.89
N ASP A 135 -17.58 -25.15 16.69
CA ASP A 135 -16.27 -25.65 16.28
C ASP A 135 -16.39 -27.15 15.94
N GLU A 136 -16.29 -27.51 14.67
CA GLU A 136 -15.90 -28.86 14.25
C GLU A 136 -14.55 -28.82 13.53
N ASP A 137 -13.58 -29.45 14.19
CA ASP A 137 -12.24 -29.80 13.73
C ASP A 137 -12.22 -30.34 12.28
N SER A 138 -11.38 -29.73 11.45
CA SER A 138 -10.75 -30.43 10.34
C SER A 138 -9.27 -30.05 10.30
N ASP A 139 -8.52 -30.71 11.16
CA ASP A 139 -7.06 -30.82 11.11
C ASP A 139 -6.63 -31.36 9.74
N SER A 140 -5.79 -30.60 9.04
CA SER A 140 -4.99 -31.06 7.91
C SER A 140 -3.77 -30.17 7.79
N SER A 141 -2.79 -30.45 8.65
CA SER A 141 -1.42 -30.01 8.50
C SER A 141 -0.82 -30.60 7.22
N GLU A 142 -0.50 -29.78 6.22
CA GLU A 142 0.52 -30.12 5.22
C GLU A 142 1.76 -29.27 5.44
N SER A 143 2.76 -29.90 6.06
CA SER A 143 4.13 -29.42 6.14
C SER A 143 4.80 -29.54 4.77
N TYR A 144 5.39 -28.45 4.26
CA TYR A 144 6.37 -28.56 3.18
C TYR A 144 7.73 -28.85 3.81
N GLU A 145 8.08 -30.13 3.87
CA GLU A 145 9.42 -30.57 4.24
C GLU A 145 10.47 -30.02 3.27
N SER A 146 11.48 -29.41 3.87
CA SER A 146 12.81 -29.22 3.32
C SER A 146 13.40 -30.58 2.95
N ASN A 147 13.63 -30.83 1.66
CA ASN A 147 14.54 -31.88 1.21
C ASN A 147 15.83 -31.28 0.68
N GLN A 148 16.81 -31.18 1.59
CA GLN A 148 18.23 -31.26 1.27
C GLN A 148 18.52 -32.71 0.84
N ASP A 149 18.63 -32.98 -0.46
CA ASP A 149 19.31 -34.19 -0.90
C ASP A 149 20.81 -33.89 -1.05
N SER A 150 21.53 -34.18 0.04
CA SER A 150 22.97 -34.41 0.02
C SER A 150 23.19 -35.90 -0.23
N LYS A 151 23.38 -36.32 -1.48
CA LYS A 151 23.92 -37.65 -1.78
C LYS A 151 25.38 -37.56 -2.17
N ALA A 152 26.21 -37.56 -1.14
CA ALA A 152 27.61 -37.94 -1.21
C ALA A 152 27.70 -39.41 -1.63
N HIS A 153 28.32 -39.68 -2.78
CA HIS A 153 28.79 -41.00 -3.17
C HIS A 153 30.20 -41.22 -2.57
N LYS A 154 30.28 -42.05 -1.54
CA LYS A 154 31.46 -42.88 -1.16
C LYS A 154 31.01 -44.34 -1.38
N ASN A 155 31.78 -45.36 -1.77
CA ASN A 155 33.20 -45.60 -2.09
C ASN A 155 33.26 -47.00 -2.74
N GLY A 156 34.30 -47.31 -3.52
CA GLY A 156 34.89 -48.66 -3.60
C GLY A 156 34.90 -49.36 -4.97
N GLU A 157 35.92 -49.12 -5.79
CA GLU A 157 37.08 -50.00 -6.04
C GLU A 157 38.20 -49.20 -6.74
#